data_AF-A0A3B9LYS6-F1
#
_entry.id   AF-A0A3B9LYS6-F1
#
_cell.length_a   1.000
_cell.length_b   1.000
_cell.length_c   1.000
_cell.angle_alpha   90.00
_cell.angle_beta   90.00
_cell.angle_gamma   90.00
#
_symmetry.space_group_name_H-M   'P 1'
#
loop_
_entity.id
_entity.type
_entity.pdbx_description
1 polymer ?
#
loop_
_entity_poly.entity_id
_entity_poly.type
_entity_poly.pdbx_seq_one_letter_code
_entity_poly.pdbx_strand_id
1 'polypeptide(L)'
;MDTSQPRISANELGNYVFSNPGEKRRILQNQKVKKPFIAACYQSAHSAILRCFHDGIFSEAVLAEELEALKAKPTETKFQARVRPANITALRRFMRICGKATPPSGEHSIIRRNADFEFEGVKISVRPDILTQNSKGKFFTYSKLRLSQHKYSSDASEIVLLLIQKFAEQQDFEGLNFDVSRARLIDCFSQRVFEAHNVSPYKGKLLMKALKEIHSLWPFILSK
;
A
#
# COMPACT_ATOMS: atom_id res chain seq x y z
N MET A 1 -0.99 -17.19 -18.21
CA MET A 1 -1.80 -16.19 -17.48
C MET A 1 -2.67 -15.52 -18.51
N ASP A 2 -3.97 -15.52 -18.29
CA ASP A 2 -4.93 -14.84 -19.15
C ASP A 2 -4.63 -13.32 -19.18
N THR A 3 -4.31 -12.79 -20.36
CA THR A 3 -4.04 -11.37 -20.59
C THR A 3 -5.29 -10.62 -21.08
N SER A 4 -6.41 -11.32 -21.25
CA SER A 4 -7.66 -10.75 -21.73
C SER A 4 -8.35 -9.88 -20.67
N GLN A 5 -8.32 -10.29 -19.40
CA GLN A 5 -8.93 -9.55 -18.32
C GLN A 5 -8.11 -8.30 -17.94
N PRO A 6 -8.73 -7.09 -17.89
CA PRO A 6 -8.08 -5.88 -17.39
C PRO A 6 -7.60 -6.05 -15.94
N ARG A 7 -6.34 -5.68 -15.68
CA ARG A 7 -5.77 -5.78 -14.33
C ARG A 7 -4.79 -4.68 -14.00
N ILE A 8 -4.75 -4.27 -12.74
CA ILE A 8 -3.80 -3.25 -12.26
C ILE A 8 -3.59 -3.37 -10.75
N SER A 9 -2.37 -3.10 -10.26
CA SER A 9 -2.17 -2.98 -8.80
C SER A 9 -2.74 -1.65 -8.28
N ALA A 10 -3.19 -1.62 -7.03
CA ALA A 10 -3.76 -0.42 -6.42
C ALA A 10 -2.80 0.78 -6.47
N ASN A 11 -1.50 0.56 -6.23
CA ASN A 11 -0.48 1.62 -6.30
C ASN A 11 -0.35 2.20 -7.71
N GLU A 12 -0.33 1.35 -8.73
CA GLU A 12 -0.24 1.76 -10.14
C GLU A 12 -1.53 2.46 -10.60
N LEU A 13 -2.69 2.02 -10.11
CA LEU A 13 -3.96 2.69 -10.37
C LEU A 13 -4.00 4.09 -9.76
N GLY A 14 -3.47 4.27 -8.54
CA GLY A 14 -3.31 5.59 -7.92
C GLY A 14 -2.49 6.56 -8.78
N ASN A 15 -1.40 6.08 -9.40
CA ASN A 15 -0.61 6.87 -10.35
C ASN A 15 -1.36 7.11 -11.66
N TYR A 16 -1.99 6.08 -12.19
CA TYR A 16 -2.68 6.09 -13.48
C TYR A 16 -3.72 7.22 -13.56
N VAL A 17 -4.51 7.41 -12.50
CA VAL A 17 -5.58 8.42 -12.43
C VAL A 17 -5.08 9.83 -12.80
N PHE A 18 -3.86 10.18 -12.39
CA PHE A 18 -3.29 11.54 -12.56
C PHE A 18 -2.18 11.60 -13.62
N SER A 19 -1.95 10.50 -14.34
CA SER A 19 -0.89 10.40 -15.32
C SER A 19 -1.29 10.98 -16.68
N ASN A 20 -0.32 11.49 -17.43
CA ASN A 20 -0.51 11.87 -18.83
C ASN A 20 -0.76 10.62 -19.72
N PRO A 21 -1.26 10.78 -20.97
CA PRO A 21 -1.61 9.64 -21.83
C PRO A 21 -0.45 8.67 -22.13
N GLY A 22 0.78 9.18 -22.28
CA GLY A 22 1.95 8.33 -22.53
C GLY A 22 2.28 7.45 -21.33
N GLU A 23 2.25 8.04 -20.13
CA GLU A 23 2.48 7.35 -18.87
C GLU A 23 1.38 6.33 -18.56
N LYS A 24 0.11 6.67 -18.80
CA LYS A 24 -1.01 5.72 -18.70
C LYS A 24 -0.80 4.48 -19.56
N ARG A 25 -0.45 4.66 -20.84
CA ARG A 25 -0.15 3.52 -21.74
C ARG A 25 1.01 2.68 -21.22
N ARG A 26 2.08 3.32 -20.73
CA ARG A 26 3.24 2.64 -20.15
C ARG A 26 2.85 1.80 -18.93
N ILE A 27 2.02 2.35 -18.03
CA ILE A 27 1.50 1.61 -16.87
C ILE A 27 0.74 0.37 -17.32
N LEU A 28 -0.20 0.49 -18.27
CA LEU A 28 -0.99 -0.67 -18.73
C LEU A 28 -0.16 -1.71 -19.47
N GLN A 29 0.82 -1.29 -20.29
CA GLN A 29 1.78 -2.21 -20.92
C GLN A 29 2.55 -3.00 -19.86
N ASN A 30 3.03 -2.31 -18.83
CA ASN A 30 3.72 -2.94 -17.70
C ASN A 30 2.82 -3.87 -16.88
N GLN A 31 1.50 -3.61 -16.84
CA GLN A 31 0.56 -4.51 -16.18
C GLN A 31 0.27 -5.75 -17.00
N LYS A 32 0.19 -5.65 -18.34
CA LYS A 32 -0.01 -6.81 -19.23
C LYS A 32 1.19 -7.73 -19.24
N VAL A 33 2.39 -7.17 -19.39
CA VAL A 33 3.64 -7.94 -19.50
C VAL A 33 4.18 -8.26 -18.11
N LYS A 34 4.41 -9.56 -17.82
CA LYS A 34 5.02 -9.97 -16.55
C LYS A 34 6.47 -9.50 -16.51
N LYS A 35 6.75 -8.45 -15.75
CA LYS A 35 8.14 -8.04 -15.50
C LYS A 35 8.88 -9.11 -14.67
N PRO A 36 10.17 -9.30 -14.89
CA PRO A 36 10.99 -10.09 -13.98
C PRO A 36 10.89 -9.52 -12.56
N PHE A 37 10.99 -10.39 -11.56
CA PHE A 37 10.96 -9.98 -10.16
C PHE A 37 12.13 -9.03 -9.89
N ILE A 38 11.82 -7.83 -9.40
CA ILE A 38 12.81 -6.87 -8.93
C ILE A 38 12.80 -6.93 -7.41
N ALA A 39 13.95 -7.27 -6.81
CA ALA A 39 14.10 -7.30 -5.37
C ALA A 39 13.73 -5.93 -4.77
N ALA A 40 12.81 -5.93 -3.80
CA ALA A 40 12.27 -4.71 -3.22
C ALA A 40 13.35 -3.94 -2.44
N CYS A 41 13.58 -2.68 -2.83
CA CYS A 41 14.58 -1.82 -2.20
C CYS A 41 14.35 -1.66 -0.69
N TYR A 42 13.10 -1.56 -0.24
CA TYR A 42 12.74 -1.21 1.14
C TYR A 42 12.25 -2.38 2.00
N GLN A 43 12.52 -3.64 1.61
CA GLN A 43 11.96 -4.81 2.30
C GLN A 43 12.41 -4.91 3.77
N SER A 44 13.63 -4.50 4.08
CA SER A 44 14.16 -4.60 5.46
C SER A 44 13.49 -3.57 6.37
N ALA A 45 13.34 -2.32 5.90
CA ALA A 45 12.63 -1.28 6.63
C ALA A 45 11.14 -1.63 6.81
N HIS A 46 10.50 -2.15 5.75
CA HIS A 46 9.11 -2.61 5.82
C HIS A 46 8.92 -3.68 6.89
N SER A 47 9.79 -4.68 6.90
CA SER A 47 9.72 -5.77 7.88
C SER A 47 10.00 -5.31 9.31
N ALA A 48 10.95 -4.38 9.49
CA ALA A 48 11.25 -3.77 10.78
C ALA A 48 10.04 -3.02 11.35
N ILE A 49 9.40 -2.15 10.54
CA ILE A 49 8.19 -1.42 10.95
C ILE A 49 7.10 -2.41 11.38
N LEU A 50 6.88 -3.47 10.60
CA LEU A 50 5.83 -4.44 10.91
C LEU A 50 6.08 -5.25 12.19
N ARG A 51 7.35 -5.52 12.54
CA ARG A 51 7.70 -6.19 13.81
C ARG A 51 7.45 -5.33 15.04
N CYS A 52 7.30 -4.02 14.87
CA CYS A 52 7.00 -3.11 15.98
C CYS A 52 5.54 -3.17 16.43
N PHE A 53 4.66 -3.84 15.68
CA PHE A 53 3.27 -4.07 16.05
C PHE A 53 3.12 -5.48 16.63
N HIS A 54 2.93 -5.57 17.94
CA HIS A 54 2.74 -6.82 18.66
C HIS A 54 1.60 -6.66 19.68
N ASP A 55 0.70 -7.65 19.75
CA ASP A 55 -0.42 -7.69 20.70
C ASP A 55 -1.26 -6.40 20.76
N GLY A 56 -1.44 -5.72 19.63
CA GLY A 56 -2.21 -4.49 19.56
C GLY A 56 -1.51 -3.22 20.04
N ILE A 57 -0.21 -3.31 20.32
CA ILE A 57 0.62 -2.21 20.82
C ILE A 57 1.76 -1.98 19.83
N PHE A 58 1.96 -0.72 19.49
CA PHE A 58 3.15 -0.28 18.78
C PHE A 58 4.25 0.06 19.78
N SER A 59 5.46 -0.48 19.57
CA SER A 59 6.62 -0.21 20.43
C SER A 59 7.69 0.63 19.72
N GLU A 60 7.85 1.88 20.17
CA GLU A 60 8.95 2.76 19.73
C GLU A 60 10.32 2.23 20.13
N ALA A 61 10.42 1.54 21.27
CA ALA A 61 11.66 0.92 21.74
C ALA A 61 12.12 -0.18 20.76
N VAL A 62 11.20 -1.07 20.37
CA VAL A 62 11.48 -2.11 19.36
C VAL A 62 11.86 -1.47 18.02
N LEU A 63 11.22 -0.36 17.64
CA LEU A 63 11.59 0.36 16.42
C LEU A 63 13.02 0.90 16.45
N ALA A 64 13.48 1.39 17.60
CA ALA A 64 14.86 1.85 17.80
C ALA A 64 15.85 0.68 17.74
N GLU A 65 15.53 -0.45 18.39
CA GLU A 65 16.34 -1.68 18.34
C GLU A 65 16.48 -2.20 16.90
N GLU A 66 15.38 -2.23 16.15
CA GLU A 66 15.35 -2.63 14.73
C GLU A 66 16.22 -1.71 13.85
N LEU A 67 16.29 -0.42 14.17
CA LEU A 67 17.17 0.52 13.47
C LEU A 67 18.64 0.20 13.73
N GLU A 68 19.03 -0.07 14.98
CA GLU A 68 20.40 -0.43 15.31
C GLU A 68 20.78 -1.80 14.71
N ALA A 69 19.88 -2.79 14.78
CA ALA A 69 20.05 -4.08 14.14
C ALA A 69 20.24 -3.95 12.62
N LEU A 70 19.47 -3.09 11.95
CA LEU A 70 19.61 -2.85 10.51
C LEU A 70 20.94 -2.18 10.13
N LYS A 71 21.49 -1.31 10.99
CA LYS A 71 22.81 -0.71 10.79
C LYS A 71 23.93 -1.75 10.95
N ALA A 72 23.84 -2.58 11.98
CA ALA A 72 24.85 -3.56 12.36
C ALA A 72 24.83 -4.82 11.49
N LYS A 73 23.70 -5.15 10.86
CA LYS A 73 23.55 -6.35 10.02
C LYS A 73 24.67 -6.41 8.97
N PRO A 74 25.37 -7.54 8.79
CA PRO A 74 26.34 -7.69 7.69
C PRO A 74 25.66 -7.65 6.31
N THR A 75 26.43 -7.31 5.27
CA THR A 75 25.97 -7.42 3.87
C THR A 75 26.70 -8.52 3.17
N GLU A 76 25.95 -9.42 2.57
CA GLU A 76 26.45 -10.54 1.79
C GLU A 76 26.56 -10.19 0.30
N THR A 77 25.78 -9.22 -0.17
CA THR A 77 25.73 -8.85 -1.60
C THR A 77 25.89 -7.35 -1.83
N LYS A 78 26.43 -6.98 -3.00
CA LYS A 78 26.50 -5.57 -3.46
C LYS A 78 25.13 -4.91 -3.47
N PHE A 79 24.08 -5.67 -3.83
CA PHE A 79 22.71 -5.16 -3.80
C PHE A 79 22.27 -4.78 -2.39
N GLN A 80 22.47 -5.67 -1.41
CA GLN A 80 22.17 -5.38 -0.01
C GLN A 80 22.94 -4.14 0.48
N ALA A 81 24.21 -3.99 0.10
CA ALA A 81 25.06 -2.88 0.53
C ALA A 81 24.54 -1.56 -0.02
N ARG A 82 24.12 -1.56 -1.29
CA ARG A 82 23.52 -0.42 -1.97
C ARG A 82 22.17 0.00 -1.38
N VAL A 83 21.29 -0.94 -1.02
CA VAL A 83 19.93 -0.61 -0.54
C VAL A 83 19.85 -0.33 0.96
N ARG A 84 20.86 -0.71 1.75
CA ARG A 84 20.86 -0.51 3.21
C ARG A 84 20.66 0.96 3.61
N PRO A 85 21.39 1.95 3.06
CA PRO A 85 21.17 3.37 3.40
C PRO A 85 19.74 3.83 3.13
N ALA A 86 19.11 3.31 2.07
CA ALA A 86 17.74 3.63 1.71
C ALA A 86 16.73 3.05 2.73
N ASN A 87 16.96 1.83 3.23
CA ASN A 87 16.15 1.24 4.30
C ASN A 87 16.31 1.99 5.62
N ILE A 88 17.55 2.32 6.01
CA ILE A 88 17.83 3.11 7.22
C ILE A 88 17.11 4.46 7.15
N THR A 89 17.17 5.11 5.99
CA THR A 89 16.47 6.38 5.75
C THR A 89 14.96 6.22 5.89
N ALA A 90 14.38 5.18 5.27
CA ALA A 90 12.95 4.93 5.35
C ALA A 90 12.48 4.69 6.79
N LEU A 91 13.23 3.90 7.56
CA LEU A 91 12.93 3.61 8.97
C LEU A 91 13.01 4.87 9.83
N ARG A 92 14.07 5.66 9.68
CA ARG A 92 14.21 6.97 10.36
C ARG A 92 13.06 7.92 10.02
N ARG A 93 12.58 7.91 8.78
CA ARG A 93 11.46 8.77 8.36
C ARG A 93 10.15 8.34 8.98
N PHE A 94 9.90 7.03 9.08
CA PHE A 94 8.75 6.48 9.81
C PHE A 94 8.80 6.83 11.30
N MET A 95 9.96 6.70 11.96
CA MET A 95 10.13 7.09 13.37
C MET A 95 9.66 8.52 13.67
N ARG A 96 9.87 9.49 12.75
CA ARG A 96 9.41 10.87 12.97
C ARG A 96 7.89 11.05 12.97
N ILE A 97 7.15 10.08 12.42
CA ILE A 97 5.69 10.12 12.34
C ILE A 97 5.03 8.97 13.09
N CYS A 98 5.79 8.14 13.80
CA CYS A 98 5.29 6.89 14.36
C CYS A 98 4.13 7.12 15.33
N GLY A 99 4.20 8.14 16.19
CA GLY A 99 3.08 8.52 17.07
C GLY A 99 1.76 8.87 16.34
N LYS A 100 1.81 9.29 15.06
CA LYS A 100 0.62 9.49 14.21
C LYS A 100 0.29 8.26 13.36
N ALA A 101 1.28 7.43 13.07
CA ALA A 101 1.18 6.28 12.18
C ALA A 101 0.72 5.00 12.89
N THR A 102 0.74 4.97 14.23
CA THR A 102 0.28 3.85 15.04
C THR A 102 -1.16 3.45 14.64
N PRO A 103 -1.40 2.18 14.24
CA PRO A 103 -2.74 1.66 14.01
C PRO A 103 -3.65 1.84 15.23
N PRO A 104 -4.98 1.81 15.06
CA PRO A 104 -5.90 1.90 16.19
C PRO A 104 -5.72 0.72 17.15
N SER A 105 -6.21 0.82 18.39
CA SER A 105 -6.17 -0.31 19.33
C SER A 105 -7.00 -1.49 18.82
N GLY A 106 -6.47 -2.70 18.99
CA GLY A 106 -7.07 -3.96 18.56
C GLY A 106 -6.00 -5.00 18.28
N GLU A 107 -6.39 -6.23 17.96
CA GLU A 107 -5.46 -7.26 17.51
C GLU A 107 -4.91 -6.92 16.13
N HIS A 108 -3.59 -7.08 15.94
CA HIS A 108 -2.90 -6.77 14.69
C HIS A 108 -2.43 -8.02 13.97
N SER A 109 -2.88 -8.17 12.72
CA SER A 109 -2.42 -9.23 11.82
C SER A 109 -1.64 -8.64 10.65
N ILE A 110 -0.43 -9.17 10.40
CA ILE A 110 0.40 -8.75 9.26
C ILE A 110 -0.07 -9.43 7.99
N ILE A 111 -0.39 -8.65 6.97
CA ILE A 111 -0.81 -9.16 5.67
C ILE A 111 0.44 -9.38 4.79
N ARG A 112 0.69 -10.64 4.40
CA ARG A 112 1.90 -11.04 3.67
C ARG A 112 1.70 -11.19 2.16
N ARG A 113 0.45 -11.34 1.71
CA ARG A 113 0.12 -11.64 0.31
C ARG A 113 -0.79 -10.56 -0.25
N ASN A 114 -0.66 -10.30 -1.55
CA ASN A 114 -1.65 -9.50 -2.25
C ASN A 114 -2.98 -10.28 -2.27
N ALA A 115 -4.08 -9.56 -2.15
CA ALA A 115 -5.39 -10.04 -2.51
C ALA A 115 -5.80 -9.35 -3.82
N ASP A 116 -6.60 -10.04 -4.61
CA ASP A 116 -7.20 -9.45 -5.79
C ASP A 116 -8.70 -9.31 -5.55
N PHE A 117 -9.28 -8.20 -6.00
CA PHE A 117 -10.72 -8.01 -6.06
C PHE A 117 -11.12 -7.43 -7.41
N GLU A 118 -12.37 -7.61 -7.80
CA GLU A 118 -12.89 -6.99 -9.03
C GLU A 118 -13.66 -5.72 -8.70
N PHE A 119 -13.43 -4.68 -9.50
CA PHE A 119 -14.19 -3.43 -9.42
C PHE A 119 -14.30 -2.80 -10.82
N GLU A 120 -15.53 -2.54 -11.25
CA GLU A 120 -15.84 -2.01 -12.60
C GLU A 120 -15.22 -2.85 -13.73
N GLY A 121 -15.25 -4.19 -13.62
CA GLY A 121 -14.71 -5.11 -14.62
C GLY A 121 -13.18 -5.05 -14.78
N VAL A 122 -12.48 -4.52 -13.77
CA VAL A 122 -11.02 -4.52 -13.68
C VAL A 122 -10.60 -5.27 -12.43
N LYS A 123 -9.67 -6.21 -12.59
CA LYS A 123 -9.06 -6.94 -11.49
C LYS A 123 -7.99 -6.09 -10.81
N ILE A 124 -8.20 -5.75 -9.54
CA ILE A 124 -7.33 -4.87 -8.78
C ILE A 124 -6.55 -5.68 -7.75
N SER A 125 -5.22 -5.63 -7.83
CA SER A 125 -4.35 -6.26 -6.83
C SER A 125 -4.02 -5.27 -5.71
N VAL A 126 -4.41 -5.61 -4.49
CA VAL A 126 -4.24 -4.78 -3.30
C VAL A 126 -3.48 -5.54 -2.22
N ARG A 127 -2.69 -4.80 -1.44
CA ARG A 127 -2.03 -5.34 -0.25
C ARG A 127 -1.97 -4.25 0.81
N PRO A 128 -2.94 -4.21 1.73
CA PRO A 128 -2.72 -3.54 3.00
C PRO A 128 -1.61 -4.29 3.75
N ASP A 129 -1.00 -3.66 4.75
CA ASP A 129 0.13 -4.25 5.47
C ASP A 129 -0.28 -4.77 6.85
N ILE A 130 -1.29 -4.14 7.47
CA ILE A 130 -1.82 -4.50 8.79
C ILE A 130 -3.35 -4.55 8.72
N LEU A 131 -3.93 -5.65 9.17
CA LEU A 131 -5.34 -5.75 9.58
C LEU A 131 -5.41 -5.47 11.09
N THR A 132 -6.32 -4.60 11.51
CA THR A 132 -6.65 -4.43 12.92
C THR A 132 -8.07 -4.89 13.18
N GLN A 133 -8.27 -5.76 14.17
CA GLN A 133 -9.59 -6.21 14.61
C GLN A 133 -9.81 -5.86 16.08
N ASN A 134 -10.99 -5.34 16.40
CA ASN A 134 -11.34 -4.98 17.76
C ASN A 134 -12.76 -5.48 18.05
N SER A 135 -12.86 -6.61 18.74
CA SER A 135 -14.12 -7.24 19.11
C SER A 135 -14.95 -6.38 20.07
N LYS A 136 -14.31 -5.66 21.00
CA LYS A 136 -14.99 -4.74 21.93
C LYS A 136 -15.61 -3.56 21.18
N GLY A 137 -14.87 -2.99 20.24
CA GLY A 137 -15.34 -1.90 19.37
C GLY A 137 -16.18 -2.36 18.18
N LYS A 138 -16.33 -3.68 17.98
CA LYS A 138 -17.01 -4.33 16.84
C LYS A 138 -16.56 -3.80 15.48
N PHE A 139 -15.25 -3.61 15.31
CA PHE A 139 -14.70 -3.13 14.05
C PHE A 139 -13.48 -3.90 13.55
N PHE A 140 -13.25 -3.80 12.25
CA PHE A 140 -11.97 -4.07 11.62
C PHE A 140 -11.54 -2.92 10.71
N THR A 141 -10.24 -2.77 10.47
CA THR A 141 -9.72 -1.78 9.53
C THR A 141 -8.35 -2.17 8.99
N TYR A 142 -7.87 -1.44 7.98
CA TYR A 142 -6.59 -1.69 7.32
C TYR A 142 -5.65 -0.49 7.40
N SER A 143 -4.37 -0.78 7.63
CA SER A 143 -3.28 0.18 7.46
C SER A 143 -2.33 -0.27 6.35
N LYS A 144 -1.95 0.67 5.48
CA LYS A 144 -0.98 0.44 4.41
C LYS A 144 0.25 1.32 4.58
N LEU A 145 1.43 0.72 4.55
CA LEU A 145 2.71 1.39 4.51
C LEU A 145 3.09 1.70 3.05
N ARG A 146 3.57 2.92 2.81
CA ARG A 146 4.21 3.32 1.58
C ARG A 146 5.65 3.74 1.84
N LEU A 147 6.57 2.99 1.23
CA LEU A 147 8.01 3.18 1.30
C LEU A 147 8.49 3.44 -0.13
N SER A 148 8.48 4.70 -0.56
CA SER A 148 9.05 5.09 -1.85
C SER A 148 9.65 6.49 -1.76
N GLN A 149 10.89 6.63 -2.26
CA GLN A 149 11.53 7.93 -2.43
C GLN A 149 10.89 8.77 -3.54
N HIS A 150 10.27 8.11 -4.53
CA HIS A 150 9.53 8.84 -5.56
C HIS A 150 8.32 9.50 -4.93
N LYS A 151 8.18 10.82 -5.13
CA LYS A 151 7.01 11.57 -4.66
C LYS A 151 5.78 11.07 -5.41
N TYR A 152 4.94 10.32 -4.72
CA TYR A 152 3.55 10.15 -5.13
C TYR A 152 2.80 11.44 -4.79
N SER A 153 1.84 11.83 -5.62
CA SER A 153 0.94 12.90 -5.23
C SER A 153 0.09 12.46 -4.04
N SER A 154 -0.27 13.41 -3.18
CA SER A 154 -1.30 13.20 -2.13
C SER A 154 -2.53 12.52 -2.73
N ASP A 155 -2.92 12.98 -3.91
CA ASP A 155 -4.05 12.47 -4.66
C ASP A 155 -3.94 10.99 -5.00
N ALA A 156 -2.75 10.51 -5.42
CA ALA A 156 -2.52 9.10 -5.69
C ALA A 156 -2.59 8.25 -4.40
N SER A 157 -2.18 8.80 -3.25
CA SER A 157 -2.37 8.15 -1.94
C SER A 157 -3.84 7.96 -1.60
N GLU A 158 -4.64 9.00 -1.80
CA GLU A 158 -6.08 8.96 -1.52
C GLU A 158 -6.80 7.95 -2.41
N ILE A 159 -6.44 7.84 -3.70
CA ILE A 159 -6.97 6.79 -4.58
C ILE A 159 -6.65 5.39 -4.05
N VAL A 160 -5.41 5.14 -3.60
CA VAL A 160 -5.04 3.85 -3.02
C VAL A 160 -5.86 3.56 -1.76
N LEU A 161 -6.13 4.58 -0.94
CA LEU A 161 -6.92 4.42 0.27
C LEU A 161 -8.39 4.12 -0.02
N LEU A 162 -8.98 4.74 -1.05
CA LEU A 162 -10.30 4.36 -1.57
C LEU A 162 -10.34 2.91 -2.05
N LEU A 163 -9.29 2.43 -2.71
CA LEU A 163 -9.20 1.03 -3.14
C LEU A 163 -9.12 0.06 -1.96
N ILE A 164 -8.43 0.43 -0.88
CA ILE A 164 -8.43 -0.36 0.37
C ILE A 164 -9.84 -0.40 0.96
N GLN A 165 -10.56 0.72 0.98
CA GLN A 165 -11.95 0.74 1.43
C GLN A 165 -12.83 -0.18 0.56
N LYS A 166 -12.74 -0.08 -0.76
CA LYS A 166 -13.53 -0.93 -1.69
C LYS A 166 -13.20 -2.41 -1.52
N PHE A 167 -11.93 -2.74 -1.25
CA PHE A 167 -11.53 -4.10 -0.90
C PHE A 167 -12.12 -4.54 0.44
N ALA A 168 -12.10 -3.68 1.46
CA ALA A 168 -12.62 -3.97 2.79
C ALA A 168 -14.13 -4.19 2.81
N GLU A 169 -14.88 -3.46 1.99
CA GLU A 169 -16.33 -3.63 1.79
C GLU A 169 -16.70 -5.01 1.23
N GLN A 170 -15.74 -5.76 0.66
CA GLN A 170 -15.93 -7.13 0.19
C GLN A 170 -15.47 -8.20 1.19
N GLN A 171 -14.97 -7.80 2.36
CA GLN A 171 -14.54 -8.72 3.39
C GLN A 171 -15.66 -8.90 4.41
N ASP A 172 -15.79 -10.12 4.91
CA ASP A 172 -16.69 -10.45 6.00
C ASP A 172 -15.88 -11.00 7.17
N PHE A 173 -16.02 -10.35 8.32
CA PHE A 173 -15.43 -10.76 9.58
C PHE A 173 -16.55 -10.86 10.60
N GLU A 174 -16.78 -12.06 11.11
CA GLU A 174 -17.91 -12.35 11.99
C GLU A 174 -18.00 -11.33 13.15
N GLY A 175 -19.13 -10.63 13.23
CA GLY A 175 -19.42 -9.66 14.29
C GLY A 175 -18.65 -8.35 14.23
N LEU A 176 -17.88 -8.07 13.16
CA LEU A 176 -17.10 -6.85 12.98
C LEU A 176 -17.56 -6.07 11.74
N ASN A 177 -17.56 -4.74 11.84
CA ASN A 177 -17.83 -3.85 10.71
C ASN A 177 -16.55 -3.14 10.26
N PHE A 178 -16.43 -2.84 8.97
CA PHE A 178 -15.30 -2.04 8.49
C PHE A 178 -15.41 -0.60 9.00
N ASP A 179 -14.42 -0.14 9.78
CA ASP A 179 -14.34 1.26 10.21
C ASP A 179 -13.43 2.04 9.26
N VAL A 180 -14.08 2.75 8.32
CA VAL A 180 -13.45 3.63 7.33
C VAL A 180 -12.70 4.79 7.99
N SER A 181 -13.16 5.28 9.14
CA SER A 181 -12.52 6.42 9.81
C SER A 181 -11.11 6.08 10.30
N ARG A 182 -10.85 4.80 10.55
CA ARG A 182 -9.58 4.26 11.04
C ARG A 182 -8.69 3.66 9.95
N ALA A 183 -9.16 3.62 8.71
CA ALA A 183 -8.37 3.10 7.59
C ALA A 183 -7.32 4.13 7.17
N ARG A 184 -6.06 3.68 7.03
CA ARG A 184 -4.92 4.59 6.86
C ARG A 184 -3.94 4.16 5.78
N LEU A 185 -3.39 5.15 5.08
CA LEU A 185 -2.15 5.01 4.30
C LEU A 185 -1.06 5.87 4.94
N ILE A 186 0.04 5.23 5.32
CA ILE A 186 1.18 5.83 5.99
C ILE A 186 2.30 5.97 4.96
N ASP A 187 2.54 7.18 4.48
CA ASP A 187 3.66 7.47 3.59
C ASP A 187 4.87 7.91 4.41
N CYS A 188 5.84 7.00 4.49
CA CYS A 188 7.02 7.20 5.30
C CYS A 188 7.91 8.30 4.73
N PHE A 189 8.01 8.45 3.41
CA PHE A 189 8.92 9.42 2.81
C PHE A 189 8.33 10.82 2.76
N SER A 190 7.03 10.95 2.48
CA SER A 190 6.35 12.25 2.60
C SER A 190 6.06 12.63 4.05
N GLN A 191 6.21 11.68 4.99
CA GLN A 191 5.95 11.86 6.41
C GLN A 191 4.50 12.26 6.68
N ARG A 192 3.56 11.59 6.00
CA ARG A 192 2.12 11.89 6.09
C ARG A 192 1.32 10.63 6.34
N VAL A 193 0.24 10.79 7.09
CA VAL A 193 -0.80 9.78 7.28
C VAL A 193 -2.04 10.29 6.55
N PHE A 194 -2.56 9.49 5.64
CA PHE A 194 -3.80 9.72 4.92
C PHE A 194 -4.88 8.85 5.55
N GLU A 195 -6.06 9.41 5.75
CA GLU A 195 -7.19 8.76 6.41
C GLU A 195 -8.39 8.72 5.48
N ALA A 196 -9.08 7.58 5.42
CA ALA A 196 -10.05 7.34 4.34
C ALA A 196 -11.28 8.25 4.44
N HIS A 197 -11.71 8.58 5.65
CA HIS A 197 -12.85 9.47 5.90
C HIS A 197 -12.62 10.92 5.40
N ASN A 198 -11.37 11.31 5.14
CA ASN A 198 -11.03 12.65 4.62
C ASN A 198 -10.91 12.68 3.09
N VAL A 199 -11.13 11.56 2.39
CA VAL A 199 -11.00 11.51 0.94
C VAL A 199 -12.24 12.12 0.28
N SER A 200 -12.04 13.12 -0.58
CA SER A 200 -13.12 13.80 -1.29
C SER A 200 -13.92 12.85 -2.20
N PRO A 201 -15.26 12.96 -2.25
CA PRO A 201 -16.10 12.21 -3.21
C PRO A 201 -15.69 12.40 -4.68
N TYR A 202 -15.07 13.53 -5.01
CA TYR A 202 -14.53 13.78 -6.35
C TYR A 202 -13.46 12.76 -6.76
N LYS A 203 -12.63 12.28 -5.81
CA LYS A 203 -11.63 11.23 -6.07
C LYS A 203 -12.30 9.90 -6.45
N GLY A 204 -13.45 9.58 -5.86
CA GLY A 204 -14.27 8.44 -6.26
C GLY A 204 -14.69 8.54 -7.73
N LYS A 205 -15.17 9.70 -8.18
CA LYS A 205 -15.52 9.93 -9.59
C LYS A 205 -14.33 9.76 -10.54
N LEU A 206 -13.15 10.25 -10.15
CA LEU A 206 -11.92 10.09 -10.92
C LEU A 206 -11.48 8.63 -11.03
N LEU A 207 -11.55 7.88 -9.92
CA LEU A 207 -11.27 6.44 -9.90
C LEU A 207 -12.19 5.69 -10.87
N MET A 208 -13.50 5.94 -10.82
CA MET A 208 -14.48 5.31 -11.70
C MET A 208 -14.20 5.61 -13.18
N LYS A 209 -13.87 6.87 -13.50
CA LYS A 209 -13.49 7.27 -14.86
C LYS A 209 -12.24 6.52 -15.33
N ALA A 210 -11.23 6.40 -14.47
CA ALA A 210 -10.00 5.69 -14.79
C ALA A 210 -10.24 4.19 -15.01
N LEU A 211 -11.07 3.53 -14.20
CA LEU A 211 -11.38 2.11 -14.37
C LEU A 211 -12.09 1.84 -15.69
N LYS A 212 -13.08 2.67 -16.06
CA LYS A 212 -13.75 2.60 -17.37
C LYS A 212 -12.76 2.80 -18.51
N GLU A 213 -11.88 3.79 -18.40
CA GLU A 213 -10.82 4.03 -19.38
C GLU A 213 -9.89 2.81 -19.52
N ILE A 214 -9.46 2.21 -18.41
CA ILE A 214 -8.61 1.00 -18.42
C ILE A 214 -9.33 -0.14 -19.12
N HIS A 215 -10.59 -0.40 -18.75
CA HIS A 215 -11.38 -1.47 -19.35
C HIS A 215 -11.51 -1.29 -20.87
N SER A 216 -11.81 -0.08 -21.35
CA SER A 216 -11.91 0.22 -22.79
C SER A 216 -10.58 0.17 -23.52
N LEU A 217 -9.48 0.62 -22.91
CA LEU A 217 -8.17 0.62 -23.56
C LEU A 217 -7.51 -0.76 -23.56
N TRP A 218 -7.84 -1.62 -22.61
CA TRP A 218 -7.13 -2.88 -22.38
C TRP A 218 -6.97 -3.74 -23.64
N PRO A 219 -7.99 -3.97 -24.49
CA PRO A 219 -7.83 -4.78 -25.71
C PRO A 219 -6.76 -4.25 -26.67
N PHE A 220 -6.54 -2.93 -26.68
CA PHE A 220 -5.62 -2.24 -27.60
C PHE A 220 -4.20 -2.08 -27.03
N ILE A 221 -3.95 -2.47 -25.79
CA ILE A 221 -2.61 -2.45 -25.20
C ILE A 221 -1.83 -3.66 -25.69
N LEU A 222 -0.78 -3.41 -26.46
CA LEU A 222 0.13 -4.44 -26.95
C LEU A 222 1.05 -4.94 -25.82
N SER A 223 1.11 -6.25 -25.63
CA SER A 223 2.22 -6.90 -24.92
C SER A 223 3.40 -6.94 -25.89
N LYS A 224 4.44 -6.16 -25.63
CA LYS A 224 5.73 -6.36 -26.31
C LYS A 224 6.40 -7.61 -25.79
#